data_AF-A0A9Q9RHT3-F1
#
_entry.id   AF-A0A9Q9RHT3-F1
#
_cell.length_a   1.000
_cell.length_b   1.000
_cell.length_c   1.000
_cell.angle_alpha   90.00
_cell.angle_beta   90.00
_cell.angle_gamma   90.00
#
_symmetry.space_group_name_H-M   'P 1'
#
loop_
_entity.id
_entity.type
_entity.pdbx_description
1 polymer ?
#
loop_
_entity_poly.entity_id
_entity_poly.type
_entity_poly.pdbx_seq_one_letter_code
_entity_poly.pdbx_strand_id
1 'polypeptide(L)'
;MTAQHPDFDQLPLDKTGPRGNAWGLWGKDDQLGTLNYLTDEVVGQAARENFKSGTRLSLNWSMKGASYPRFARKNLDLRLINKAPLKHAHDDEVGFPHRHLPSKADRDVTVEL
;
A
#
# COMPACT_ATOMS: atom_id res chain seq x y z
N MET A 1 -9.76 -25.79 9.89
CA MET A 1 -10.45 -25.08 10.98
C MET A 1 -10.72 -23.65 10.52
N THR A 2 -11.96 -23.31 10.21
CA THR A 2 -12.35 -21.91 9.90
C THR A 2 -12.15 -21.05 11.12
N ALA A 3 -11.38 -19.96 11.00
CA ALA A 3 -11.18 -19.07 12.13
C ALA A 3 -12.51 -18.43 12.53
N GLN A 4 -12.96 -18.70 13.74
CA GLN A 4 -14.21 -18.15 14.27
C GLN A 4 -13.99 -16.68 14.60
N HIS A 5 -14.71 -15.80 13.92
CA HIS A 5 -14.71 -14.39 14.27
C HIS A 5 -15.54 -14.22 15.56
N PRO A 6 -14.99 -13.56 16.60
CA PRO A 6 -15.79 -13.22 17.76
C PRO A 6 -16.87 -12.21 17.37
N ASP A 7 -18.01 -12.27 18.04
CA ASP A 7 -19.01 -11.21 17.93
C ASP A 7 -18.41 -9.88 18.40
N PHE A 8 -18.93 -8.77 17.87
CA PHE A 8 -18.39 -7.45 18.19
C PHE A 8 -18.39 -7.15 19.70
N ASP A 9 -19.42 -7.62 20.41
CA ASP A 9 -19.57 -7.43 21.85
C ASP A 9 -18.58 -8.27 22.68
N GLN A 10 -17.91 -9.25 22.06
CA GLN A 10 -16.91 -10.12 22.68
C GLN A 10 -15.48 -9.62 22.46
N LEU A 11 -15.29 -8.53 21.71
CA LEU A 11 -13.95 -7.98 21.48
C LEU A 11 -13.33 -7.46 22.78
N PRO A 12 -12.02 -7.70 23.01
CA PRO A 12 -11.30 -7.14 24.13
C PRO A 12 -11.10 -5.63 23.93
N LEU A 13 -12.16 -4.87 24.19
CA LEU A 13 -12.15 -3.41 24.05
C LEU A 13 -11.32 -2.79 25.17
N ASP A 14 -10.16 -2.27 24.83
CA ASP A 14 -9.40 -1.41 25.72
C ASP A 14 -10.11 -0.04 25.81
N LYS A 15 -10.52 0.34 27.03
CA LYS A 15 -11.20 1.62 27.31
C LYS A 15 -10.31 2.84 27.09
N THR A 16 -8.99 2.65 27.10
CA THR A 16 -8.01 3.71 26.86
C THR A 16 -7.69 3.88 25.37
N GLY A 17 -8.01 2.87 24.55
CA GLY A 17 -7.80 2.87 23.12
C GLY A 17 -8.91 3.56 22.32
N PRO A 18 -8.74 3.66 20.99
CA PRO A 18 -9.79 4.18 20.11
C PRO A 18 -11.04 3.29 20.16
N ARG A 19 -12.22 3.91 19.98
CA ARG A 19 -13.51 3.19 19.96
C ARG A 19 -13.50 2.10 18.89
N GLY A 20 -13.87 0.88 19.28
CA GLY A 20 -13.94 -0.28 18.39
C GLY A 20 -12.59 -0.97 18.15
N ASN A 21 -11.63 -0.81 19.07
CA ASN A 21 -10.37 -1.55 19.00
C ASN A 21 -10.59 -3.06 19.25
N ALA A 22 -9.70 -3.87 18.69
CA ALA A 22 -9.63 -5.32 18.93
C ALA A 22 -8.29 -5.70 19.58
N TRP A 23 -7.73 -4.79 20.40
CA TRP A 23 -6.40 -4.96 20.98
C TRP A 23 -6.39 -6.11 21.99
N GLY A 24 -5.39 -6.98 21.90
CA GLY A 24 -5.31 -8.16 22.77
C GLY A 24 -6.08 -9.38 22.26
N LEU A 25 -6.80 -9.30 21.13
CA LEU A 25 -7.51 -10.46 20.54
C LEU A 25 -6.56 -11.62 20.21
N TRP A 26 -5.35 -11.30 19.75
CA TRP A 26 -4.29 -12.28 19.45
C TRP A 26 -3.13 -12.22 20.46
N GLY A 27 -3.36 -11.60 21.62
CA GLY A 27 -2.34 -11.35 22.64
C GLY A 27 -1.86 -9.90 22.66
N LYS A 28 -1.25 -9.52 23.79
CA LYS A 28 -0.82 -8.14 24.07
C LYS A 28 0.33 -7.63 23.20
N ASP A 29 1.17 -8.56 22.71
CA ASP A 29 2.38 -8.25 21.95
C ASP A 29 2.19 -8.46 20.44
N ASP A 30 0.94 -8.71 20.00
CA ASP A 30 0.61 -8.92 18.59
C ASP A 30 0.78 -7.63 17.76
N GLN A 31 1.33 -7.80 16.55
CA GLN A 31 1.56 -6.72 15.59
C GLN A 31 0.87 -6.96 14.24
N LEU A 32 0.23 -8.12 14.06
CA LEU A 32 -0.32 -8.56 12.78
C LEU A 32 -1.83 -8.28 12.68
N GLY A 33 -2.54 -8.30 13.82
CA GLY A 33 -3.97 -8.06 13.87
C GLY A 33 -4.73 -9.10 13.05
N THR A 34 -5.63 -8.64 12.18
CA THR A 34 -6.49 -9.51 11.35
C THR A 34 -5.72 -10.40 10.38
N LEU A 35 -4.44 -10.13 10.11
CA LEU A 35 -3.60 -11.03 9.32
C LEU A 35 -3.43 -12.41 9.97
N ASN A 36 -3.59 -12.50 11.29
CA ASN A 36 -3.57 -13.77 12.03
C ASN A 36 -4.69 -14.75 11.59
N TYR A 37 -5.70 -14.28 10.85
CA TYR A 37 -6.72 -15.16 10.24
C TYR A 37 -6.23 -15.89 8.99
N LEU A 38 -5.15 -15.43 8.36
CA LEU A 38 -4.59 -16.04 7.15
C LEU A 38 -3.66 -17.21 7.52
N THR A 39 -4.23 -18.30 8.03
CA THR A 39 -3.48 -19.52 8.36
C THR A 39 -3.09 -20.29 7.10
N ASP A 40 -2.04 -21.13 7.20
CA ASP A 40 -1.59 -22.00 6.09
C ASP A 40 -2.71 -22.88 5.53
N GLU A 41 -3.61 -23.34 6.40
CA GLU A 41 -4.77 -24.15 6.00
C GLU A 41 -5.74 -23.35 5.14
N VAL A 42 -6.09 -22.12 5.56
CA VAL A 42 -7.01 -21.24 4.83
C VAL A 42 -6.41 -20.84 3.48
N VAL A 43 -5.13 -20.47 3.45
CA VAL A 43 -4.42 -20.09 2.21
C VAL A 43 -4.33 -21.28 1.25
N GLY A 44 -3.97 -22.47 1.77
CA GLY A 44 -3.90 -23.69 0.98
C GLY A 44 -5.25 -24.13 0.44
N GLN A 45 -6.33 -23.99 1.23
CA GLN A 45 -7.70 -24.26 0.78
C GLN A 45 -8.09 -23.30 -0.35
N ALA A 46 -7.91 -22.00 -0.16
CA ALA A 46 -8.24 -20.98 -1.16
C ALA A 46 -7.51 -21.22 -2.49
N ALA A 47 -6.22 -21.59 -2.44
CA ALA A 47 -5.46 -21.91 -3.65
C ALA A 47 -6.02 -23.14 -4.40
N ARG A 48 -6.30 -24.25 -3.69
CA ARG A 48 -6.87 -25.48 -4.28
C ARG A 48 -8.25 -25.23 -4.90
N GLU A 49 -9.08 -24.43 -4.24
CA GLU A 49 -10.43 -24.14 -4.66
C GLU A 49 -10.49 -23.16 -5.84
N ASN A 50 -9.61 -22.16 -5.90
CA ASN A 50 -9.73 -21.07 -6.89
C ASN A 50 -8.80 -21.19 -8.09
N PHE A 51 -7.65 -21.86 -7.99
CA PHE A 51 -6.70 -21.93 -9.11
C PHE A 51 -7.08 -23.07 -10.07
N LYS A 52 -7.93 -22.77 -11.07
CA LYS A 52 -8.42 -23.76 -12.05
C LYS A 52 -7.78 -23.69 -13.44
N SER A 53 -7.58 -22.48 -13.98
CA SER A 53 -7.12 -22.28 -15.38
C SER A 53 -5.67 -21.81 -15.50
N GLY A 54 -5.01 -21.49 -14.37
CA GLY A 54 -3.67 -20.87 -14.36
C GLY A 54 -3.62 -19.42 -14.85
N THR A 55 -4.78 -18.83 -15.18
CA THR A 55 -4.89 -17.42 -15.58
C THR A 55 -4.54 -16.50 -14.41
N ARG A 56 -3.79 -15.43 -14.68
CA ARG A 56 -3.41 -14.42 -13.70
C ARG A 56 -3.87 -13.06 -14.18
N LEU A 57 -4.47 -12.28 -13.29
CA LEU A 57 -4.91 -10.91 -13.55
C LEU A 57 -4.16 -9.98 -12.60
N SER A 58 -3.50 -8.97 -13.15
CA SER A 58 -2.88 -7.93 -12.32
C SER A 58 -3.98 -7.01 -11.77
N LEU A 59 -4.07 -6.93 -10.44
CA LEU A 59 -4.95 -5.98 -9.75
C LEU A 59 -4.27 -4.61 -9.50
N ASN A 60 -2.98 -4.51 -9.81
CA ASN A 60 -2.25 -3.25 -9.68
C ASN A 60 -2.74 -2.25 -10.73
N TRP A 61 -2.98 -1.01 -10.29
CA TRP A 61 -3.25 0.07 -11.21
C TRP A 61 -1.96 0.43 -11.99
N SER A 62 -2.11 0.82 -13.26
CA SER A 62 -0.98 1.27 -14.09
C SER A 62 -0.25 2.44 -13.42
N MET A 63 1.09 2.42 -13.47
CA MET A 63 1.91 3.51 -12.93
C MET A 63 1.62 4.87 -13.58
N LYS A 64 1.14 4.87 -14.84
CA LYS A 64 0.68 6.07 -15.56
C LYS A 64 -0.83 6.32 -15.44
N GLY A 65 -1.54 5.49 -14.67
CA GLY A 65 -2.99 5.53 -14.53
C GLY A 65 -3.51 6.81 -13.87
N ALA A 66 -2.70 7.45 -13.03
CA ALA A 66 -3.01 8.75 -12.45
C ALA A 66 -2.73 9.93 -13.42
N SER A 67 -3.27 9.87 -14.64
CA SER A 67 -2.95 10.82 -15.72
C SER A 67 -3.43 12.26 -15.45
N TYR A 68 -4.39 12.43 -14.54
CA TYR A 68 -4.83 13.73 -14.04
C TYR A 68 -4.58 13.84 -12.52
N PRO A 69 -3.35 14.16 -12.10
CA PRO A 69 -2.99 14.15 -10.69
C PRO A 69 -3.69 15.30 -9.95
N ARG A 70 -4.53 14.94 -8.98
CA ARG A 70 -5.12 15.89 -8.02
C ARG A 70 -4.05 16.32 -7.01
N PHE A 71 -4.20 17.53 -6.46
CA PHE A 71 -3.35 18.13 -5.40
C PHE A 71 -1.94 18.55 -5.84
N ALA A 72 -1.80 19.17 -7.02
CA ALA A 72 -0.53 19.70 -7.54
C ALA A 72 0.63 18.68 -7.53
N ARG A 73 0.32 17.38 -7.58
CA ARG A 73 1.33 16.33 -7.66
C ARG A 73 1.88 16.26 -9.08
N LYS A 74 3.19 16.04 -9.20
CA LYS A 74 3.81 15.73 -10.49
C LYS A 74 3.23 14.41 -11.02
N ASN A 75 3.33 14.20 -12.33
CA ASN A 75 3.11 12.89 -12.93
C ASN A 75 4.34 12.00 -12.71
N LEU A 76 4.17 10.69 -12.94
CA LEU A 76 5.30 9.78 -13.07
C LEU A 76 6.20 10.27 -14.22
N ASP A 77 7.49 10.44 -13.92
CA ASP A 77 8.50 10.77 -14.91
C ASP A 77 9.35 9.52 -15.20
N LEU A 78 9.51 9.19 -16.48
CA LEU A 78 10.32 8.05 -16.93
C LEU A 78 11.26 8.55 -18.02
N ARG A 79 12.55 8.55 -17.71
CA ARG A 79 13.60 9.00 -18.62
C ARG A 79 14.47 7.82 -19.01
N LEU A 80 14.42 7.47 -20.29
CA LEU A 80 15.24 6.40 -20.88
C LEU A 80 16.55 7.01 -21.39
N ILE A 81 17.68 6.41 -21.01
CA ILE A 81 19.03 6.85 -21.35
C ILE A 81 19.69 5.77 -22.21
N ASN A 82 19.98 6.10 -23.48
CA ASN A 82 20.77 5.24 -24.36
C ASN A 82 22.24 5.68 -24.31
N LYS A 83 23.14 4.75 -24.00
CA LYS A 83 24.59 5.04 -23.86
C LYS A 83 25.40 4.79 -25.14
N ALA A 84 24.75 4.44 -26.25
CA ALA A 84 25.43 4.25 -27.54
C ALA A 84 25.92 5.60 -28.13
N PRO A 85 27.04 5.62 -28.90
CA PRO A 85 27.87 4.47 -29.27
C PRO A 85 28.93 4.10 -28.23
N LEU A 86 29.08 4.89 -27.15
CA LEU A 86 30.12 4.69 -26.14
C LEU A 86 30.01 3.33 -25.44
N LYS A 87 28.78 2.89 -25.16
CA LYS A 87 28.46 1.55 -24.65
C LYS A 87 27.13 1.08 -25.21
N HIS A 88 27.03 -0.19 -25.61
CA HIS A 88 25.74 -0.82 -25.92
C HIS A 88 24.99 -1.15 -24.63
N ALA A 89 24.44 -0.13 -23.98
CA ALA A 89 23.68 -0.23 -22.73
C ALA A 89 22.55 0.80 -22.70
N HIS A 90 21.45 0.41 -22.05
CA HIS A 90 20.30 1.27 -21.75
C HIS A 90 20.14 1.39 -20.24
N ASP A 91 20.00 2.62 -19.75
CA ASP A 91 19.64 2.93 -18.36
C ASP A 91 18.28 3.64 -18.35
N ASP A 92 17.65 3.69 -17.19
CA ASP A 92 16.42 4.43 -16.96
C ASP A 92 16.42 5.12 -15.60
N GLU A 93 15.82 6.30 -15.56
CA GLU A 93 15.52 7.04 -14.35
C GLU A 93 14.01 7.12 -14.19
N VAL A 94 13.50 6.72 -13.02
CA VAL A 94 12.07 6.73 -12.70
C VAL A 94 11.79 7.67 -11.53
N GLY A 95 11.13 8.78 -11.82
CA GLY A 95 10.68 9.76 -10.84
C GLY A 95 9.25 9.48 -10.37
N PHE A 96 9.10 9.11 -9.09
CA PHE A 96 7.79 8.86 -8.49
C PHE A 96 7.18 10.14 -7.90
N PRO A 97 5.87 10.36 -8.05
CA PRO A 97 5.22 11.52 -7.48
C PRO A 97 5.04 11.37 -5.97
N HIS A 98 5.82 12.12 -5.19
CA HIS A 98 5.61 12.27 -3.76
C HIS A 98 4.69 13.46 -3.47
N ARG A 99 3.89 13.38 -2.40
CA ARG A 99 3.14 14.52 -1.89
C ARG A 99 4.11 15.41 -1.11
N HIS A 100 4.59 16.49 -1.72
CA HIS A 100 5.23 17.57 -0.95
C HIS A 100 4.15 18.21 -0.08
N LEU A 101 4.12 17.86 1.21
CA LEU A 101 3.43 18.69 2.19
C LEU A 101 4.32 19.91 2.38
N PRO A 102 3.88 21.13 2.06
CA PRO A 102 4.69 22.31 2.32
C PRO A 102 5.06 22.29 3.80
N SER A 103 6.36 22.26 4.08
CA SER A 103 6.82 22.40 5.46
C SER A 103 6.51 23.84 5.90
N LYS A 104 6.43 24.10 7.20
CA LYS A 104 6.26 25.49 7.69
C LYS A 104 7.36 26.45 7.16
N ALA A 105 8.48 25.93 6.67
CA ALA A 105 9.57 26.72 6.07
C ALA A 105 9.30 27.17 4.62
N ASP A 106 8.30 26.60 3.93
CA ASP A 106 7.92 27.00 2.57
C ASP A 106 6.87 28.14 2.56
N ARG A 107 6.57 28.73 3.72
CA ARG A 107 5.55 29.80 3.86
C ARG A 107 6.08 31.22 3.75
N ASP A 108 7.35 31.42 3.48
CA ASP A 108 7.90 32.76 3.27
C ASP A 108 8.17 33.02 1.79
N VAL A 109 7.81 34.25 1.41
CA VAL A 109 8.06 34.92 0.12
C VAL A 109 7.04 34.63 -0.97
N THR A 110 5.91 35.33 -0.95
CA THR A 110 5.74 36.54 -1.79
C THR A 110 4.49 37.29 -1.31
N VAL A 111 4.72 38.32 -0.51
CA VAL A 111 3.84 39.48 -0.44
C VAL A 111 4.74 40.67 -0.73
N GLU A 112 4.66 41.21 -1.94
CA GLU A 112 4.81 42.65 -2.18
C GLU A 112 3.87 43.05 -3.32
N LEU A 113 2.94 43.95 -2.92
CA LEU A 113 2.08 44.92 -3.63
C LEU A 113 1.65 44.65 -5.08
#